data_AF-A0AAV5U060-F1
#
_entry.id   AF-A0AAV5U060-F1
#
_cell.length_a   1.000
_cell.length_b   1.000
_cell.length_c   1.000
_cell.angle_alpha   90.00
_cell.angle_beta   90.00
_cell.angle_gamma   90.00
#
_symmetry.space_group_name_H-M   'P 1'
#
loop_
_entity.id
_entity.type
_entity.pdbx_description
1 polymer ?
#
loop_
_entity_poly.entity_id
_entity_poly.type
_entity_poly.pdbx_seq_one_letter_code
_entity_poly.pdbx_strand_id
1 'polypeptide(L)'
;MFWTFMLCFITFVDHARIISILFIGSPIDLVSTYNFCLLKTAPQCLAIYGSVSSMFMMSFERYTASTALSTYEKSCTSYGYKLAVGHLLMVILCTFLYFVSYGHEGGETAYCTMTSSSGLVLAVESIILILEDLWTFVMFNSLLRTNKNRLKSTVSFTLTERMEESRNRQILETNTATGEQLNAAYTAVIQAAW
;
A
#
# COMPACT_ATOMS: atom_id res chain seq x y z
N MET A 1 -7.85 -2.39 -4.93
CA MET A 1 -8.08 -3.85 -4.75
C MET A 1 -7.23 -4.71 -5.67
N PHE A 2 -7.07 -4.34 -6.96
CA PHE A 2 -6.24 -5.11 -7.90
C PHE A 2 -4.83 -5.44 -7.38
N TRP A 3 -4.08 -4.44 -6.88
CA TRP A 3 -2.71 -4.65 -6.38
C TRP A 3 -2.64 -5.56 -5.15
N THR A 4 -3.58 -5.42 -4.22
CA THR A 4 -3.70 -6.30 -3.05
C THR A 4 -3.95 -7.74 -3.47
N PHE A 5 -4.85 -7.95 -4.43
CA PHE A 5 -5.10 -9.28 -4.99
C PHE A 5 -3.84 -9.86 -5.64
N MET A 6 -3.13 -9.06 -6.45
CA MET A 6 -1.87 -9.45 -7.06
C MET A 6 -0.83 -9.83 -6.01
N LEU A 7 -0.68 -9.04 -4.94
CA LEU A 7 0.25 -9.31 -3.85
C LEU A 7 -0.11 -10.62 -3.13
N CYS A 8 -1.38 -10.83 -2.79
CA CYS A 8 -1.86 -12.08 -2.20
C CYS A 8 -1.57 -13.29 -3.09
N PHE A 9 -1.85 -13.17 -4.39
CA PHE A 9 -1.62 -14.25 -5.36
C PHE A 9 -0.13 -14.58 -5.49
N ILE A 10 0.74 -13.56 -5.59
CA ILE A 10 2.19 -13.76 -5.69
C ILE A 10 2.73 -14.41 -4.42
N THR A 11 2.29 -13.96 -3.24
CA THR A 11 2.65 -14.58 -1.96
C THR A 11 2.24 -16.05 -1.94
N PHE A 12 1.03 -16.38 -2.39
CA PHE A 12 0.58 -17.76 -2.50
C PHE A 12 1.46 -18.60 -3.43
N VAL A 13 1.79 -18.07 -4.61
CA VAL A 13 2.69 -18.74 -5.58
C VAL A 13 4.08 -18.94 -4.99
N ASP A 14 4.62 -17.96 -4.27
CA ASP A 14 5.93 -18.06 -3.64
C ASP A 14 5.95 -19.12 -2.52
N HIS A 15 4.89 -19.18 -1.69
CA HIS A 15 4.75 -20.24 -0.68
C HIS A 15 4.65 -21.63 -1.31
N ALA A 16 3.84 -21.79 -2.37
CA ALA A 16 3.73 -23.05 -3.10
C ALA A 16 5.09 -23.48 -3.68
N ARG A 17 5.90 -22.54 -4.17
CA ARG A 17 7.25 -22.80 -4.64
C ARG A 17 8.20 -23.20 -3.52
N ILE A 18 8.19 -22.50 -2.38
CA ILE A 18 9.01 -22.87 -1.21
C ILE A 18 8.69 -24.31 -0.79
N ILE A 19 7.41 -24.67 -0.73
CA ILE A 19 6.99 -26.04 -0.45
C ILE A 19 7.56 -27.01 -1.49
N SER A 20 7.48 -26.69 -2.79
CA SER A 20 8.07 -27.55 -3.82
C SER A 20 9.57 -27.75 -3.67
N ILE A 21 10.32 -26.72 -3.25
CA ILE A 21 11.76 -26.80 -3.01
C ILE A 21 12.09 -27.76 -1.87
N LEU A 22 11.25 -27.84 -0.83
CA LEU A 22 11.43 -28.80 0.27
C LEU A 22 11.34 -30.27 -0.19
N PHE A 23 10.72 -30.53 -1.33
CA PHE A 23 10.61 -31.87 -1.92
C PHE A 23 11.65 -32.15 -3.02
N ILE A 24 12.49 -31.19 -3.38
CA ILE A 24 13.55 -31.37 -4.37
C ILE A 24 14.70 -32.17 -3.76
N GLY A 25 15.11 -33.24 -4.44
CA GLY A 25 16.18 -34.13 -3.98
C GLY A 25 17.60 -33.68 -4.36
N SER A 26 17.75 -32.72 -5.27
CA SER A 26 19.06 -32.29 -5.79
C SER A 26 19.34 -30.80 -5.49
N PRO A 27 20.50 -30.45 -4.92
CA PRO A 27 20.86 -29.07 -4.64
C PRO A 27 21.12 -28.24 -5.90
N ILE A 28 21.36 -28.87 -7.05
CA ILE A 28 21.65 -28.15 -8.30
C ILE A 28 20.41 -27.43 -8.85
N ASP A 29 19.22 -27.92 -8.49
CA ASP A 29 17.94 -27.34 -8.91
C ASP A 29 17.61 -26.03 -8.17
N LEU A 30 18.38 -25.70 -7.12
CA LEU A 30 18.27 -24.42 -6.43
C LEU A 30 19.02 -23.30 -7.17
N VAL A 31 20.03 -23.64 -7.98
CA VAL A 31 20.80 -22.65 -8.73
C VAL A 31 19.93 -22.07 -9.83
N SER A 32 19.64 -20.77 -9.71
CA SER A 32 18.80 -20.05 -10.65
C SER A 32 19.63 -19.03 -11.41
N THR A 33 19.35 -18.92 -12.71
CA THR A 33 19.96 -17.88 -13.55
C THR A 33 19.42 -16.51 -13.18
N TYR A 34 20.23 -15.47 -13.38
CA TYR A 34 19.85 -14.08 -13.15
C TYR A 34 18.50 -13.71 -13.82
N ASN A 35 18.31 -14.06 -15.10
CA ASN A 35 17.09 -13.75 -15.83
C ASN A 35 15.85 -14.42 -15.22
N PHE A 36 16.01 -15.66 -14.73
CA PHE A 36 14.91 -16.37 -14.07
C PHE A 36 14.54 -15.72 -12.74
N CYS A 37 15.55 -15.33 -11.94
CA CYS A 37 15.31 -14.61 -10.69
C CYS A 37 14.64 -13.26 -10.92
N LEU A 38 15.14 -12.50 -11.90
CA LEU A 38 14.55 -11.20 -12.25
C LEU A 38 13.09 -11.34 -12.69
N LEU A 39 12.79 -12.31 -13.56
CA LEU A 39 11.42 -12.59 -14.00
C LEU A 39 10.52 -13.07 -12.85
N LYS A 40 11.07 -13.84 -11.90
CA LYS A 40 10.35 -14.29 -10.71
C LYS A 40 10.00 -13.12 -9.80
N THR A 41 10.94 -12.19 -9.59
CA THR A 41 10.80 -11.08 -8.65
C THR A 41 9.99 -9.91 -9.22
N ALA A 42 9.99 -9.75 -10.55
CA ALA A 42 9.29 -8.68 -11.26
C ALA A 42 7.81 -8.49 -10.86
N PRO A 43 6.95 -9.53 -10.84
CA PRO A 43 5.55 -9.37 -10.42
C PRO A 43 5.43 -8.89 -8.96
N GLN A 44 6.33 -9.34 -8.08
CA GLN A 44 6.31 -8.99 -6.66
C GLN A 44 6.61 -7.50 -6.48
N CYS A 45 7.65 -6.99 -7.14
CA CYS A 45 7.98 -5.57 -7.14
C CYS A 45 6.83 -4.73 -7.71
N LEU A 46 6.26 -5.15 -8.84
CA LEU A 46 5.11 -4.47 -9.44
C LEU A 46 3.91 -4.39 -8.47
N ALA A 47 3.63 -5.47 -7.74
CA ALA A 47 2.54 -5.52 -6.78
C ALA A 47 2.80 -4.65 -5.54
N ILE A 48 4.04 -4.63 -5.03
CA ILE A 48 4.45 -3.78 -3.89
C ILE A 48 4.35 -2.31 -4.29
N TYR A 49 5.04 -1.88 -5.33
CA TYR A 49 4.99 -0.48 -5.79
C TYR A 49 3.58 -0.08 -6.19
N GLY A 50 2.85 -0.94 -6.88
CA GLY A 50 1.44 -0.73 -7.23
C GLY A 50 0.56 -0.47 -6.02
N SER A 51 0.80 -1.18 -4.91
CA SER A 51 0.04 -1.02 -3.67
C SER A 51 0.36 0.32 -2.97
N VAL A 52 1.64 0.64 -2.78
CA VAL A 52 2.06 1.87 -2.07
C VAL A 52 1.68 3.12 -2.87
N SER A 53 1.98 3.13 -4.16
CA SER A 53 1.55 4.19 -5.08
C SER A 53 0.03 4.40 -5.11
N SER A 54 -0.76 3.33 -4.95
CA SER A 54 -2.23 3.45 -4.87
C SER A 54 -2.67 4.14 -3.59
N MET A 55 -2.04 3.85 -2.44
CA MET A 55 -2.32 4.54 -1.18
C MET A 55 -1.97 6.02 -1.29
N PHE A 56 -0.82 6.34 -1.89
CA PHE A 56 -0.40 7.71 -2.16
C PHE A 56 -1.44 8.45 -3.03
N MET A 57 -1.83 7.89 -4.17
CA MET A 57 -2.78 8.52 -5.09
C MET A 57 -4.17 8.68 -4.46
N MET A 58 -4.64 7.69 -3.69
CA MET A 58 -5.90 7.78 -2.96
C MET A 58 -5.84 8.87 -1.88
N SER A 59 -4.71 9.02 -1.18
CA SER A 59 -4.54 10.11 -0.21
C SER A 59 -4.61 11.49 -0.88
N PHE A 60 -4.02 11.62 -2.07
CA PHE A 60 -4.03 12.86 -2.86
C PHE A 60 -5.43 13.19 -3.38
N GLU A 61 -6.15 12.20 -3.90
CA GLU A 61 -7.55 12.33 -4.31
C GLU A 61 -8.42 12.82 -3.15
N ARG A 62 -8.34 12.15 -1.99
CA ARG A 62 -9.13 12.48 -0.80
C ARG A 62 -8.81 13.86 -0.25
N TYR A 63 -7.53 14.25 -0.27
CA TYR A 63 -7.11 15.59 0.11
C TYR A 63 -7.68 16.66 -0.83
N THR A 64 -7.60 16.42 -2.13
CA THR A 64 -8.13 17.33 -3.15
C THR A 64 -9.65 17.47 -3.03
N ALA A 65 -10.36 16.34 -2.89
CA ALA A 65 -11.81 16.32 -2.70
C ALA A 65 -12.23 17.09 -1.43
N SER A 66 -11.44 17.00 -0.36
CA SER A 66 -11.74 17.67 0.90
C SER A 66 -11.48 19.17 0.86
N THR A 67 -10.40 19.60 0.20
CA THR A 67 -10.00 21.01 0.13
C THR A 67 -10.78 21.80 -0.92
N ALA A 68 -11.17 21.17 -2.02
CA ALA A 68 -11.82 21.81 -3.16
C ALA A 68 -13.17 21.18 -3.52
N LEU A 69 -14.02 20.92 -2.51
CA LEU A 69 -15.29 20.18 -2.67
C LEU A 69 -16.16 20.68 -3.84
N SER A 70 -16.38 22.00 -3.93
CA SER A 70 -17.23 22.60 -4.96
C SER A 70 -16.68 22.44 -6.38
N THR A 71 -15.36 22.39 -6.52
CA THR A 71 -14.69 22.14 -7.81
C THR A 71 -14.59 20.64 -8.08
N TYR A 72 -14.44 19.82 -7.05
CA TYR A 72 -14.33 18.37 -7.16
C TYR A 72 -15.62 17.73 -7.65
N GLU A 73 -16.77 18.13 -7.11
CA GLU A 73 -18.10 17.67 -7.57
C GLU A 73 -18.37 18.04 -9.03
N LYS A 74 -17.83 19.18 -9.48
CA LYS A 74 -17.90 19.62 -10.88
C LYS A 74 -16.77 19.04 -11.73
N SER A 75 -15.77 18.41 -11.12
CA SER A 75 -14.64 17.90 -11.86
C SER A 75 -15.11 16.71 -12.70
N CYS A 76 -14.88 16.80 -13.99
CA CYS A 76 -15.26 15.73 -14.90
C CYS A 76 -14.38 14.48 -14.64
N THR A 77 -14.85 13.34 -15.14
CA THR A 77 -14.12 12.05 -15.19
C THR A 77 -12.65 12.17 -15.63
N SER A 78 -12.30 13.23 -16.38
CA SER A 78 -10.94 13.59 -16.77
C SER A 78 -9.93 13.67 -15.61
N TYR A 79 -10.32 14.17 -14.42
CA TYR A 79 -9.39 14.26 -13.29
C TYR A 79 -8.98 12.87 -12.79
N GLY A 80 -9.95 11.96 -12.65
CA GLY A 80 -9.69 10.56 -12.28
C GLY A 80 -8.77 9.85 -13.28
N TYR A 81 -8.97 10.08 -14.59
CA TYR A 81 -8.06 9.55 -15.61
C TYR A 81 -6.63 10.08 -15.48
N LYS A 82 -6.46 11.38 -15.23
CA LYS A 82 -5.11 11.97 -15.02
C LYS A 82 -4.42 11.34 -13.82
N LEU A 83 -5.15 11.15 -12.72
CA LEU A 83 -4.62 10.51 -11.52
C LEU A 83 -4.24 9.04 -11.79
N ALA A 84 -5.09 8.30 -12.51
CA ALA A 84 -4.81 6.92 -12.89
C ALA A 84 -3.59 6.79 -13.84
N VAL A 85 -3.44 7.71 -14.80
CA VAL A 85 -2.25 7.75 -15.67
C VAL A 85 -1.00 8.07 -14.85
N GLY A 86 -1.07 9.06 -13.96
CA GLY A 86 0.04 9.39 -13.06
C GLY A 86 0.43 8.21 -12.16
N HIS A 87 -0.57 7.49 -11.64
CA HIS A 87 -0.39 6.27 -10.86
C HIS A 87 0.36 5.19 -11.65
N LEU A 88 -0.09 4.87 -12.86
CA LEU A 88 0.54 3.87 -13.72
C LEU A 88 1.97 4.26 -14.10
N LEU A 89 2.21 5.53 -14.44
CA LEU A 89 3.56 6.02 -14.77
C LEU A 89 4.50 5.90 -13.57
N MET A 90 4.04 6.21 -12.36
CA MET A 90 4.84 6.07 -11.15
C MET A 90 5.19 4.61 -10.86
N VAL A 91 4.23 3.69 -11.01
CA VAL A 91 4.48 2.25 -10.85
C VAL A 91 5.50 1.74 -11.86
N ILE A 92 5.35 2.11 -13.14
CA ILE A 92 6.29 1.72 -14.20
C ILE A 92 7.68 2.28 -13.91
N LEU A 93 7.79 3.54 -13.49
CA LEU A 93 9.06 4.18 -13.19
C LEU A 93 9.77 3.49 -12.01
N CYS A 94 9.10 3.31 -10.87
CA CYS A 94 9.70 2.65 -9.70
C CYS A 94 10.12 1.21 -10.04
N THR A 95 9.27 0.49 -10.77
CA THR A 95 9.56 -0.87 -11.23
C THR A 95 10.76 -0.89 -12.18
N PHE A 96 10.84 0.04 -13.13
CA PHE A 96 11.98 0.15 -14.05
C PHE A 96 13.29 0.48 -13.32
N LEU A 97 13.25 1.40 -12.36
CA LEU A 97 14.40 1.73 -11.52
C LEU A 97 14.87 0.49 -10.75
N TYR A 98 13.94 -0.29 -10.19
CA TYR A 98 14.24 -1.57 -9.56
C TYR A 98 14.97 -2.50 -10.54
N PHE A 99 14.42 -2.73 -11.75
CA PHE A 99 15.05 -3.59 -12.76
C PHE A 99 16.47 -3.16 -13.14
N VAL A 100 16.70 -1.86 -13.38
CA VAL A 100 18.03 -1.34 -13.74
C VAL A 100 19.02 -1.48 -12.60
N SER A 101 18.53 -1.36 -11.37
CA SER A 101 19.33 -1.50 -10.15
C SER A 101 19.52 -2.95 -9.69
N TYR A 102 18.77 -3.87 -10.28
CA TYR A 102 18.84 -5.29 -9.99
C TYR A 102 20.08 -5.88 -10.68
N GLY A 103 21.12 -6.13 -9.90
CA GLY A 103 22.38 -6.66 -10.39
C GLY A 103 23.05 -7.54 -9.33
N HIS A 104 23.62 -8.65 -9.77
CA HIS A 104 24.45 -9.52 -8.96
C HIS A 104 25.82 -9.67 -9.62
N GLU A 105 26.90 -9.48 -8.85
CA GLU A 105 28.27 -9.49 -9.38
C GLU A 105 28.80 -10.90 -9.73
N GLY A 106 27.96 -11.95 -9.60
CA GLY A 106 28.40 -13.35 -9.72
C GLY A 106 27.70 -14.22 -10.77
N GLY A 107 26.74 -13.69 -11.56
CA GLY A 107 26.04 -14.43 -12.63
C GLY A 107 25.08 -15.55 -12.19
N GLU A 108 25.40 -16.26 -11.11
CA GLU A 108 24.63 -17.39 -10.57
C GLU A 108 24.43 -17.25 -9.06
N THR A 109 23.22 -17.49 -8.59
CA THR A 109 22.86 -17.47 -7.17
C THR A 109 22.10 -18.72 -6.79
N ALA A 110 22.45 -19.32 -5.64
CA ALA A 110 21.76 -20.50 -5.10
C ALA A 110 20.33 -20.20 -4.64
N TYR A 111 19.97 -18.93 -4.46
CA TYR A 111 18.61 -18.50 -4.23
C TYR A 111 18.42 -17.10 -4.81
N CYS A 112 17.24 -16.83 -5.36
CA CYS A 112 16.87 -15.49 -5.81
C CYS A 112 16.66 -14.58 -4.59
N THR A 113 17.74 -14.08 -4.02
CA THR A 113 17.70 -13.09 -2.93
C THR A 113 17.58 -11.69 -3.53
N MET A 114 16.77 -10.84 -2.90
CA MET A 114 16.73 -9.39 -3.19
C MET A 114 17.97 -8.70 -2.61
N THR A 115 19.16 -9.09 -3.04
CA THR A 115 20.41 -8.48 -2.57
C THR A 115 21.09 -7.81 -3.74
N SER A 116 20.95 -6.48 -3.82
CA SER A 116 21.83 -5.65 -4.65
C SER A 116 23.25 -5.76 -4.10
N SER A 117 24.25 -5.94 -4.96
CA SER A 117 25.66 -6.02 -4.53
C SER A 117 26.10 -4.79 -3.73
N SER A 118 25.50 -3.63 -4.01
CA SER A 118 25.81 -2.38 -3.31
C SER A 118 25.03 -2.17 -2.02
N GLY A 119 23.91 -2.87 -1.79
CA GLY A 119 22.95 -2.61 -0.70
C GLY A 119 22.28 -1.22 -0.73
N LEU A 120 22.87 -0.25 -1.41
CA LEU A 120 22.45 1.14 -1.52
C LEU A 120 21.07 1.27 -2.15
N VAL A 121 20.79 0.46 -3.16
CA VAL A 121 19.53 0.47 -3.91
C VAL A 121 18.35 0.15 -2.98
N LEU A 122 18.44 -0.95 -2.21
CA LEU A 122 17.41 -1.30 -1.25
C LEU A 122 17.21 -0.21 -0.21
N ALA A 123 18.29 0.44 0.22
CA ALA A 123 18.22 1.54 1.19
C ALA A 123 17.46 2.75 0.61
N VAL A 124 17.80 3.17 -0.62
CA VAL A 124 17.12 4.30 -1.29
C VAL A 124 15.65 4.00 -1.50
N GLU A 125 15.32 2.80 -1.98
CA GLU A 125 13.93 2.36 -2.17
C GLU A 125 13.15 2.38 -0.85
N SER A 126 13.73 1.81 0.21
CA SER A 126 13.10 1.80 1.54
C SER A 126 12.86 3.22 2.06
N ILE A 127 13.79 4.14 1.83
CA ILE A 127 13.63 5.55 2.21
C ILE A 127 12.46 6.19 1.45
N ILE A 128 12.36 5.95 0.14
CA ILE A 128 11.24 6.49 -0.67
C ILE A 128 9.90 5.98 -0.14
N LEU A 129 9.79 4.67 0.14
CA LEU A 129 8.57 4.09 0.70
C LEU A 129 8.21 4.69 2.06
N ILE A 130 9.19 4.87 2.94
CA ILE A 130 8.99 5.52 4.24
C ILE A 130 8.49 6.97 4.06
N LEU A 131 9.04 7.71 3.10
CA LEU A 131 8.59 9.08 2.82
C LEU A 131 7.16 9.12 2.28
N GLU A 132 6.78 8.18 1.42
CA GLU A 132 5.40 8.04 0.93
C GLU A 132 4.43 7.71 2.08
N ASP A 133 4.79 6.81 2.99
CA ASP A 133 3.99 6.47 4.16
C ASP A 133 3.86 7.64 5.13
N LEU A 134 4.96 8.35 5.43
CA LEU A 134 4.93 9.55 6.26
C LEU A 134 4.05 10.64 5.63
N TRP A 135 4.13 10.81 4.30
CA TRP A 135 3.29 11.75 3.57
C TRP A 135 1.81 11.39 3.70
N THR A 136 1.43 10.13 3.42
CA THR A 136 0.03 9.69 3.52
C THR A 136 -0.49 9.89 4.94
N PHE A 137 0.30 9.59 5.97
CA PHE A 137 -0.05 9.83 7.37
C PHE A 137 -0.26 11.32 7.69
N VAL A 138 0.63 12.20 7.22
CA VAL A 138 0.49 13.66 7.40
C VAL A 138 -0.78 14.19 6.73
N MET A 139 -1.06 13.73 5.50
CA MET A 139 -2.26 14.10 4.76
C MET A 139 -3.53 13.63 5.48
N PHE A 140 -3.54 12.39 5.97
CA PHE A 140 -4.67 11.83 6.71
C PHE A 140 -4.95 12.63 8.00
N ASN A 141 -3.91 12.96 8.77
CA ASN A 141 -4.04 13.79 9.97
C ASN A 141 -4.54 15.20 9.65
N SER A 142 -4.05 15.78 8.55
CA SER A 142 -4.49 17.11 8.10
C SER A 142 -5.96 17.10 7.70
N LEU A 143 -6.42 16.04 7.02
CA LEU A 143 -7.82 15.81 6.70
C LEU A 143 -8.68 15.67 7.97
N LEU A 144 -8.25 14.85 8.93
CA LEU A 144 -8.96 14.67 10.20
C LEU A 144 -9.09 15.98 10.97
N ARG A 145 -8.02 16.78 11.05
CA ARG A 145 -8.03 18.10 11.69
C ARG A 145 -8.99 19.06 10.96
N THR A 146 -8.95 19.08 9.64
CA THR A 146 -9.83 19.92 8.82
C THR A 146 -11.30 19.54 9.03
N ASN A 147 -11.61 18.25 9.00
CA ASN A 147 -12.96 17.75 9.24
C ASN A 147 -13.43 18.07 10.66
N LYS A 148 -12.56 17.90 11.68
CA LYS A 148 -12.86 18.28 13.08
C LYS A 148 -13.14 19.78 13.23
N ASN A 149 -12.42 20.63 12.50
CA ASN A 149 -12.65 22.07 12.54
C ASN A 149 -13.95 22.46 11.82
N ARG A 150 -14.25 21.82 10.67
CA ARG A 150 -15.53 21.99 9.98
C ARG A 150 -16.72 21.59 10.86
N LEU A 151 -16.61 20.46 11.55
CA LEU A 151 -17.58 19.97 12.52
C LEU A 151 -17.88 20.96 13.66
N LYS A 152 -16.89 21.78 14.05
CA LYS A 152 -17.04 22.82 15.07
C LYS A 152 -17.58 24.13 14.49
N SER A 153 -17.47 24.35 13.18
CA SER A 153 -17.97 25.55 12.55
C SER A 153 -19.50 25.48 12.46
N THR A 154 -20.19 26.57 12.80
CA THR A 154 -21.65 26.71 12.70
C THR A 154 -22.11 26.99 11.27
N VAL A 155 -21.22 26.87 10.27
CA VAL A 155 -21.55 27.10 8.88
C VAL A 155 -22.59 26.06 8.44
N SER A 156 -23.67 26.52 7.83
CA SER A 156 -24.75 25.64 7.39
C SER A 156 -24.25 24.73 6.26
N PHE A 157 -23.93 23.49 6.62
CA PHE A 157 -23.70 22.42 5.65
C PHE A 157 -24.92 22.23 4.75
N THR A 158 -24.67 21.86 3.50
CA THR A 158 -25.71 21.39 2.58
C THR A 158 -26.37 20.12 3.13
N LEU A 159 -27.61 19.84 2.72
CA LEU A 159 -28.38 18.70 3.25
C LEU A 159 -27.65 17.36 3.05
N THR A 160 -26.96 17.21 1.92
CA THR A 160 -26.16 16.04 1.57
C THR A 160 -24.96 15.88 2.49
N GLU A 161 -24.22 16.95 2.76
CA GLU A 161 -23.09 16.94 3.70
C GLU A 161 -23.54 16.55 5.11
N ARG A 162 -24.69 17.04 5.58
CA ARG A 162 -25.21 16.64 6.91
C ARG A 162 -25.55 15.16 6.98
N MET A 163 -26.09 14.57 5.91
CA MET A 163 -26.39 13.14 5.88
C MET A 163 -25.11 12.30 5.85
N GLU A 164 -24.11 12.68 5.05
CA GLU A 164 -22.81 12.00 5.06
C GLU A 164 -22.11 12.14 6.41
N GLU A 165 -22.19 13.31 7.03
CA GLU A 165 -21.61 13.57 8.35
C GLU A 165 -22.28 12.76 9.46
N SER A 166 -23.62 12.70 9.45
CA SER A 166 -24.41 11.87 10.36
C SER A 166 -24.01 10.39 10.23
N ARG A 167 -23.89 9.90 8.99
CA ARG A 167 -23.48 8.52 8.71
C ARG A 167 -22.05 8.25 9.19
N ASN A 168 -21.13 9.17 8.94
CA ASN A 168 -19.74 9.04 9.35
C ASN A 168 -19.59 9.05 10.88
N ARG A 169 -20.36 9.87 11.61
CA ARG A 169 -20.41 9.81 13.08
C ARG A 169 -20.91 8.46 13.58
N GLN A 170 -21.99 7.96 13.00
CA GLN A 170 -22.54 6.66 13.37
C GLN A 170 -21.53 5.52 13.17
N ILE A 171 -20.79 5.53 12.06
CA ILE A 171 -19.73 4.54 11.78
C ILE A 171 -18.59 4.67 12.79
N LEU A 172 -18.18 5.90 13.13
CA LEU A 172 -17.12 6.12 14.10
C LEU A 172 -17.50 5.61 15.50
N GLU A 173 -18.71 5.93 15.97
CA GLU A 173 -19.23 5.46 17.25
C GLU A 173 -19.31 3.92 17.29
N THR A 174 -19.75 3.31 16.18
CA THR A 174 -19.79 1.85 16.05
C THR A 174 -18.39 1.25 16.14
N ASN A 175 -17.42 1.80 15.41
CA ASN A 175 -16.04 1.32 15.43
C ASN A 175 -15.37 1.49 16.80
N THR A 176 -15.64 2.59 17.50
CA THR A 176 -15.15 2.80 18.88
C THR A 176 -15.71 1.75 19.81
N ALA A 177 -17.03 1.52 19.79
CA ALA A 177 -17.67 0.50 20.62
C ALA A 177 -17.14 -0.92 20.31
N THR A 178 -16.95 -1.25 19.03
CA THR A 178 -16.36 -2.53 18.62
C THR A 178 -14.91 -2.66 19.09
N GLY A 179 -14.12 -1.59 18.99
CA GLY A 179 -12.73 -1.57 19.47
C GLY A 179 -12.64 -1.79 20.99
N GLU A 180 -13.52 -1.15 21.76
CA GLU A 180 -13.62 -1.35 23.21
C GLU A 180 -14.01 -2.79 23.56
N GLN A 181 -14.96 -3.38 22.83
CA GLN A 181 -15.36 -4.79 23.02
C GLN A 181 -14.21 -5.77 22.72
N LEU A 182 -13.47 -5.55 21.62
CA LEU A 182 -12.30 -6.36 21.28
C LEU A 182 -11.21 -6.25 22.33
N ASN A 183 -10.95 -5.04 22.83
CA ASN A 183 -9.94 -4.82 23.87
C ASN A 183 -10.35 -5.49 25.19
N ALA A 184 -11.63 -5.44 25.55
CA ALA A 184 -12.17 -6.14 26.71
C ALA A 184 -12.05 -7.67 26.57
N ALA A 185 -12.41 -8.21 25.40
CA ALA A 185 -12.27 -9.64 25.11
C ALA A 185 -10.81 -10.11 25.16
N TYR A 186 -9.88 -9.34 24.59
CA TYR A 186 -8.46 -9.64 24.63
C TYR A 186 -7.91 -9.64 26.06
N THR A 187 -8.33 -8.66 26.87
CA THR A 187 -7.97 -8.59 28.29
C THR A 187 -8.48 -9.80 29.06
N ALA A 188 -9.71 -10.25 28.81
CA ALA A 188 -10.29 -11.43 29.44
C ALA A 188 -9.55 -12.72 29.05
N VAL A 189 -9.16 -12.87 27.78
CA VAL A 189 -8.37 -14.03 27.32
C VAL A 189 -6.99 -14.06 27.99
N ILE A 190 -6.32 -12.91 28.10
CA ILE A 190 -5.05 -12.82 28.83
C ILE A 190 -5.24 -13.22 30.29
N GLN A 191 -6.25 -12.69 30.97
CA GLN A 191 -6.51 -13.01 32.38
C GLN A 191 -6.86 -14.49 32.61
N ALA A 192 -7.50 -15.16 31.66
CA ALA A 192 -7.83 -16.58 31.77
C ALA A 192 -6.64 -17.52 31.48
N ALA A 193 -5.57 -17.00 30.87
CA ALA A 193 -4.38 -17.78 30.52
C ALA A 193 -3.31 -17.80 31.63
N TRP A 194 -3.52 -17.07 32.73
CA TRP A 194 -2.64 -16.98 33.91
C TRP A 194 -3.39 -17.40 35.18
#